data_AF-A0A4R6SFR6-F1
#
_entry.id   AF-A0A4R6SFR6-F1
#
_cell.length_a   1.000
_cell.length_b   1.000
_cell.length_c   1.000
_cell.angle_alpha   90.00
_cell.angle_beta   90.00
_cell.angle_gamma   90.00
#
_symmetry.space_group_name_H-M   'P 1'
#
loop_
_entity.id
_entity.type
_entity.pdbx_description
1 polymer ?
#
loop_
_entity_poly.entity_id
_entity_poly.type
_entity_poly.pdbx_seq_one_letter_code
_entity_poly.pdbx_strand_id
1 'polypeptide(L)'
;MRTVRTVIAATAAAGAALTLALAAGQATAGPRGPQATATPSTGLVNGQTVSVTSTGWAANEPLLATECATLPTSAGVPGNTVCDAKTGLTLVADATGSVTFKHIASTSFVGYAPPNRTPWGTVDCSRYPCSMGVANQALTAMAIAPISFK
;
A
#
# COMPACT_ATOMS: atom_id res chain seq x y z
N MET A 1 42.42 17.97 60.17
CA MET A 1 41.35 18.61 60.97
C MET A 1 41.57 20.12 60.98
N ARG A 2 40.70 20.89 60.30
CA ARG A 2 40.25 22.29 60.55
C ARG A 2 39.66 22.88 59.24
N THR A 3 38.35 22.69 58.99
CA THR A 3 37.26 23.69 59.06
C THR A 3 37.40 24.84 58.04
N VAL A 4 36.79 24.77 56.84
CA VAL A 4 35.48 25.33 56.37
C VAL A 4 35.30 26.85 56.59
N ARG A 5 34.99 27.60 55.50
CA ARG A 5 33.87 28.57 55.30
C ARG A 5 34.19 29.67 54.26
N THR A 6 33.54 29.69 53.07
CA THR A 6 32.39 30.55 52.64
C THR A 6 32.87 31.90 52.02
N VAL A 7 32.45 32.41 50.84
CA VAL A 7 31.22 33.17 50.49
C VAL A 7 31.39 33.74 49.05
N ILE A 8 30.53 33.42 48.05
CA ILE A 8 29.43 34.21 47.39
C ILE A 8 29.83 35.26 46.30
N ALA A 9 29.21 35.08 45.11
CA ALA A 9 28.69 36.05 44.10
C ALA A 9 29.63 37.12 43.50
N ALA A 10 29.43 37.70 42.33
CA ALA A 10 28.62 37.54 41.11
C ALA A 10 29.04 38.73 40.23
N THR A 11 28.98 38.64 38.91
CA THR A 11 28.42 39.69 38.02
C THR A 11 28.59 39.30 36.55
N ALA A 12 27.53 39.60 35.80
CA ALA A 12 27.27 39.18 34.44
C ALA A 12 27.86 40.16 33.41
N ALA A 13 28.09 39.68 32.18
CA ALA A 13 28.02 40.51 31.00
C ALA A 13 27.42 39.71 29.84
N ALA A 14 26.39 40.31 29.25
CA ALA A 14 25.48 39.77 28.25
C ALA A 14 26.15 39.28 26.97
N GLY A 15 25.71 38.11 26.50
CA GLY A 15 25.90 37.64 25.13
C GLY A 15 24.62 36.99 24.65
N ALA A 16 23.67 37.79 24.17
CA ALA A 16 22.42 37.31 23.60
C ALA A 16 22.69 36.76 22.18
N ALA A 17 23.11 35.50 22.09
CA ALA A 17 23.12 34.76 20.82
C ALA A 17 21.72 34.17 20.61
N LEU A 18 20.91 34.85 19.81
CA LEU A 18 19.58 34.39 19.40
C LEU A 18 19.76 33.26 18.37
N THR A 19 19.97 32.02 18.82
CA THR A 19 19.95 30.86 17.92
C THR A 19 18.49 30.54 17.58
N LEU A 20 18.02 31.00 16.42
CA LEU A 20 16.79 30.50 15.82
C LEU A 20 16.97 29.01 15.50
N ALA A 21 16.58 28.14 16.44
CA ALA A 21 16.41 26.72 16.15
C ALA A 21 15.15 26.58 15.29
N LEU A 22 15.33 26.49 13.97
CA LEU A 22 14.30 25.94 13.08
C LEU A 22 14.07 24.49 13.52
N ALA A 23 13.05 24.26 14.33
CA ALA A 23 12.50 22.94 14.54
C ALA A 23 11.88 22.49 13.21
N ALA A 24 12.69 21.87 12.35
CA ALA A 24 12.17 21.05 11.27
C ALA A 24 11.33 19.96 11.93
N GLY A 25 10.01 20.11 11.87
CA GLY A 25 9.07 19.09 12.30
C GLY A 25 9.40 17.83 11.51
N GLN A 26 10.05 16.88 12.17
CA GLN A 26 10.30 15.57 11.61
C GLN A 26 8.94 14.91 11.50
N ALA A 27 8.33 14.98 10.32
CA ALA A 27 7.17 14.19 10.00
C ALA A 27 7.62 12.73 10.07
N THR A 28 7.41 12.09 11.21
CA THR A 28 7.54 10.65 11.33
C THR A 28 6.47 10.06 10.42
N ALA A 29 6.85 9.66 9.21
CA ALA A 29 6.00 8.85 8.37
C ALA A 29 5.62 7.63 9.22
N GLY A 30 4.33 7.52 9.57
CA GLY A 30 3.82 6.33 10.23
C GLY A 30 4.09 5.09 9.37
N PRO A 31 3.85 3.87 9.89
CA PRO A 31 3.99 2.65 9.10
C PRO A 31 3.17 2.81 7.81
N ARG A 32 3.84 2.96 6.67
CA ARG A 32 3.13 2.93 5.39
C ARG A 32 2.60 1.51 5.28
N GLY A 33 1.28 1.37 5.18
CA GLY A 33 0.66 0.10 4.85
C GLY A 33 1.24 -0.48 3.55
N PRO A 34 0.88 -1.72 3.20
CA PRO A 34 1.44 -2.37 2.03
C PRO A 34 1.17 -1.54 0.77
N GLN A 35 2.14 -1.55 -0.15
CA GLN A 35 2.10 -0.80 -1.40
C GLN A 35 2.29 -1.76 -2.57
N ALA A 36 1.75 -1.41 -3.74
CA ALA A 36 1.90 -2.18 -4.96
C ALA A 36 2.14 -1.26 -6.16
N THR A 37 2.94 -1.74 -7.11
CA THR A 37 3.23 -1.08 -8.38
C THR A 37 3.18 -2.10 -9.52
N ALA A 38 2.60 -1.71 -10.65
CA ALA A 38 2.48 -2.53 -11.85
C ALA A 38 3.35 -1.94 -12.98
N THR A 39 3.97 -2.79 -13.80
CA THR A 39 4.77 -2.36 -14.96
C THR A 39 4.62 -3.34 -16.12
N PRO A 40 4.18 -2.89 -17.30
CA PRO A 40 3.54 -1.58 -17.54
C PRO A 40 2.21 -1.47 -16.78
N SER A 41 1.79 -0.25 -16.45
CA SER A 41 0.50 0.01 -15.80
C SER A 41 -0.51 0.72 -16.69
N THR A 42 -0.08 1.29 -17.82
CA THR A 42 -0.98 2.04 -18.71
C THR A 42 -0.77 1.64 -20.15
N GLY A 43 -1.80 1.91 -20.98
CA GLY A 43 -1.76 1.56 -22.39
C GLY A 43 -1.62 0.05 -22.61
N LEU A 44 -2.21 -0.74 -21.70
CA LEU A 44 -2.23 -2.19 -21.79
C LEU A 44 -3.11 -2.64 -22.96
N VAL A 45 -2.75 -3.78 -23.55
CA VAL A 45 -3.65 -4.53 -24.43
C VAL A 45 -4.16 -5.77 -23.69
N ASN A 46 -5.33 -6.27 -24.08
CA ASN A 46 -5.89 -7.47 -23.49
C ASN A 46 -4.91 -8.66 -23.59
N GLY A 47 -4.71 -9.39 -22.51
CA GLY A 47 -3.77 -10.51 -22.44
C GLY A 47 -2.31 -10.10 -22.27
N GLN A 48 -2.01 -8.82 -22.10
CA GLN A 48 -0.65 -8.37 -21.84
C GLN A 48 -0.18 -8.79 -20.44
N THR A 49 1.05 -9.28 -20.36
CA THR A 49 1.68 -9.58 -19.07
C THR A 49 2.16 -8.31 -18.38
N VAL A 50 1.78 -8.17 -17.12
CA VAL A 50 2.17 -7.10 -16.20
C VAL A 50 3.06 -7.68 -15.10
N SER A 51 4.17 -7.01 -14.79
CA SER A 51 4.98 -7.29 -13.62
C SER A 51 4.47 -6.47 -12.45
N VAL A 52 4.08 -7.11 -11.35
CA VAL A 52 3.60 -6.45 -10.14
C VAL A 52 4.62 -6.65 -9.04
N THR A 53 4.99 -5.56 -8.36
CA THR A 53 5.81 -5.60 -7.14
C THR A 53 4.99 -5.04 -6.00
N SER A 54 5.00 -5.73 -4.86
CA SER A 54 4.32 -5.28 -3.65
C SER A 54 5.21 -5.43 -2.42
N THR A 55 5.18 -4.46 -1.52
CA THR A 55 6.09 -4.33 -0.38
C THR A 55 5.34 -3.88 0.88
N GLY A 56 5.93 -4.09 2.05
CA GLY A 56 5.35 -3.65 3.33
C GLY A 56 4.45 -4.70 3.98
N TRP A 57 4.56 -5.95 3.53
CA TRP A 57 3.93 -7.11 4.15
C TRP A 57 4.76 -7.62 5.33
N ALA A 58 4.15 -8.44 6.19
CA ALA A 58 4.95 -9.19 7.15
C ALA A 58 5.83 -10.21 6.41
N ALA A 59 7.04 -10.46 6.94
CA ALA A 59 7.95 -11.44 6.36
C ALA A 59 7.30 -12.83 6.34
N ASN A 60 7.40 -13.54 5.20
CA ASN A 60 6.77 -14.85 4.99
C ASN A 60 5.23 -14.85 5.08
N GLU A 61 4.58 -13.68 4.99
CA GLU A 61 3.11 -13.60 5.01
C GLU A 61 2.51 -14.22 3.73
N PRO A 62 1.50 -15.09 3.85
CA PRO A 62 0.78 -15.60 2.70
C PRO A 62 -0.16 -14.53 2.14
N LEU A 63 -0.06 -14.32 0.83
CA LEU A 63 -0.78 -13.28 0.10
C LEU A 63 -1.65 -13.89 -1.01
N LEU A 64 -2.70 -13.16 -1.36
CA LEU A 64 -3.55 -13.38 -2.52
C LEU A 64 -3.33 -12.22 -3.48
N ALA A 65 -3.14 -12.50 -4.76
CA ALA A 65 -3.02 -11.47 -5.77
C ALA A 65 -3.88 -11.76 -6.99
N THR A 66 -4.54 -10.74 -7.54
CA THR A 66 -5.35 -10.88 -8.75
C THR A 66 -5.69 -9.51 -9.34
N GLU A 67 -6.36 -9.49 -10.48
CA GLU A 67 -6.96 -8.29 -11.06
C GLU A 67 -8.31 -7.99 -10.41
N CYS A 68 -8.54 -6.72 -10.09
CA CYS A 68 -9.74 -6.23 -9.43
C CYS A 68 -10.24 -4.94 -10.07
N ALA A 69 -11.52 -4.65 -9.87
CA ALA A 69 -12.14 -3.38 -10.24
C ALA A 69 -12.79 -2.70 -9.04
N THR A 70 -12.68 -1.37 -9.01
CA THR A 70 -13.42 -0.52 -8.08
C THR A 70 -14.76 -0.13 -8.70
N LEU A 71 -15.83 -0.46 -8.00
CA LEU A 71 -17.21 -0.16 -8.38
C LEU A 71 -17.68 1.17 -7.74
N PRO A 72 -18.73 1.80 -8.27
CA PRO A 72 -19.42 2.87 -7.56
C PRO A 72 -20.11 2.32 -6.30
N THR A 73 -20.31 3.17 -5.30
CA THR A 73 -21.03 2.83 -4.04
C THR A 73 -22.46 2.33 -4.28
N SER A 74 -23.09 2.76 -5.38
CA SER A 74 -24.42 2.32 -5.80
C SER A 74 -24.48 0.87 -6.29
N ALA A 75 -23.33 0.20 -6.49
CA ALA A 75 -23.28 -1.19 -6.93
C ALA A 75 -23.69 -2.21 -5.85
N GLY A 76 -23.83 -1.78 -4.59
CA GLY A 76 -24.27 -2.66 -3.49
C GLY A 76 -23.25 -3.74 -3.11
N VAL A 77 -21.98 -3.57 -3.49
CA VAL A 77 -20.90 -4.50 -3.17
C VAL A 77 -20.12 -3.99 -1.95
N PRO A 78 -19.97 -4.78 -0.88
CA PRO A 78 -19.14 -4.41 0.27
C PRO A 78 -17.71 -4.03 -0.16
N GLY A 79 -17.23 -2.87 0.31
CA GLY A 79 -15.91 -2.35 -0.09
C GLY A 79 -15.80 -1.94 -1.56
N ASN A 80 -16.90 -1.93 -2.30
CA ASN A 80 -16.99 -1.53 -3.71
C ASN A 80 -15.93 -2.17 -4.60
N THR A 81 -15.53 -3.40 -4.31
CA THR A 81 -14.44 -4.07 -5.02
C THR A 81 -14.88 -5.45 -5.46
N VAL A 82 -14.60 -5.79 -6.71
CA VAL A 82 -14.79 -7.15 -7.24
C VAL A 82 -13.51 -7.57 -7.93
N CYS A 83 -13.16 -8.85 -7.81
CA CYS A 83 -11.91 -9.36 -8.32
C CYS A 83 -12.12 -10.59 -9.19
N ASP A 84 -11.21 -10.82 -10.13
CA ASP A 84 -11.17 -12.06 -10.90
C ASP A 84 -10.68 -13.19 -10.00
N ALA A 85 -11.60 -14.03 -9.54
CA ALA A 85 -11.26 -15.17 -8.70
C ALA A 85 -10.63 -16.33 -9.48
N LYS A 86 -10.72 -16.35 -10.82
CA LYS A 86 -10.21 -17.45 -11.66
C LYS A 86 -8.71 -17.34 -11.93
N THR A 87 -8.19 -16.12 -12.03
CA THR A 87 -6.77 -15.84 -12.27
C THR A 87 -6.00 -15.49 -11.00
N GLY A 88 -6.62 -15.71 -9.84
CA GLY A 88 -6.01 -15.44 -8.55
C GLY A 88 -4.79 -16.31 -8.28
N LEU A 89 -3.75 -15.67 -7.76
CA LEU A 89 -2.48 -16.27 -7.36
C LEU A 89 -2.40 -16.32 -5.83
N THR A 90 -1.78 -17.38 -5.32
CA THR A 90 -1.32 -17.44 -3.92
C THR A 90 0.19 -17.22 -3.92
N LEU A 91 0.64 -16.27 -3.12
CA LEU A 91 2.03 -15.85 -3.02
C LEU A 91 2.48 -15.88 -1.57
N VAL A 92 3.78 -15.75 -1.33
CA VAL A 92 4.36 -15.56 -0.01
C VAL A 92 5.33 -14.40 -0.09
N ALA A 93 5.19 -13.42 0.80
CA ALA A 93 6.16 -12.32 0.91
C ALA A 93 7.52 -12.88 1.34
N ASP A 94 8.61 -12.35 0.80
CA ASP A 94 9.95 -12.74 1.19
C ASP A 94 10.30 -12.27 2.62
N ALA A 95 11.53 -12.55 3.05
CA ALA A 95 12.02 -12.15 4.37
C ALA A 95 12.03 -10.63 4.61
N THR A 96 11.94 -9.82 3.54
CA THR A 96 11.88 -8.36 3.60
C THR A 96 10.45 -7.82 3.54
N GLY A 97 9.43 -8.69 3.42
CA GLY A 97 8.04 -8.27 3.27
C GLY A 97 7.68 -7.84 1.85
N SER A 98 8.40 -8.38 0.85
CA SER A 98 8.23 -8.03 -0.57
C SER A 98 7.80 -9.24 -1.41
N VAL A 99 7.10 -8.98 -2.52
CA VAL A 99 6.79 -9.98 -3.54
C VAL A 99 6.80 -9.35 -4.92
N THR A 100 7.33 -10.07 -5.91
CA THR A 100 7.22 -9.71 -7.32
C THR A 100 6.65 -10.90 -8.10
N PHE A 101 5.64 -10.65 -8.93
CA PHE A 101 4.98 -11.68 -9.72
C PHE A 101 4.53 -11.14 -11.08
N LYS A 102 4.21 -12.05 -11.99
CA LYS A 102 3.62 -11.71 -13.29
C LYS A 102 2.13 -12.07 -13.28
N HIS A 103 1.31 -11.20 -13.87
CA HIS A 103 -0.12 -11.45 -14.07
C HIS A 103 -0.53 -11.05 -15.48
N ILE A 104 -1.52 -11.74 -16.05
CA ILE A 104 -2.04 -11.47 -17.39
C ILE A 104 -3.25 -10.54 -17.23
N ALA A 105 -3.07 -9.27 -17.60
CA ALA A 105 -4.12 -8.27 -17.50
C ALA A 105 -5.21 -8.51 -18.54
N SER A 106 -6.48 -8.39 -18.13
CA SER A 106 -7.65 -8.62 -18.99
C SER A 106 -8.52 -7.37 -19.06
N THR A 107 -8.95 -6.98 -20.25
CA THR A 107 -9.90 -5.86 -20.40
C THR A 107 -11.27 -6.19 -19.81
N SER A 108 -11.58 -7.48 -19.61
CA SER A 108 -12.82 -7.95 -19.03
C SER A 108 -12.66 -9.27 -18.28
N PHE A 109 -13.37 -9.43 -17.18
CA PHE A 109 -13.40 -10.65 -16.38
C PHE A 109 -14.72 -10.80 -15.63
N VAL A 110 -15.00 -11.97 -15.08
CA VAL A 110 -16.13 -12.15 -14.14
C VAL A 110 -15.66 -11.72 -12.76
N GLY A 111 -16.25 -10.64 -12.23
CA GLY A 111 -15.96 -10.11 -10.91
C GLY A 111 -16.68 -10.90 -9.81
N TYR A 112 -15.95 -11.19 -8.74
CA TYR A 112 -16.46 -11.80 -7.52
C TYR A 112 -16.23 -10.87 -6.33
N ALA A 113 -17.26 -10.65 -5.52
CA ALA A 113 -17.20 -9.83 -4.33
C ALA A 113 -16.50 -10.59 -3.17
N PRO A 114 -15.46 -10.02 -2.54
CA PRO A 114 -14.90 -10.55 -1.30
C PRO A 114 -15.86 -10.30 -0.10
N PRO A 115 -15.74 -11.06 0.99
CA PRO A 115 -14.83 -12.20 1.19
C PRO A 115 -15.37 -13.52 0.60
N ASN A 116 -16.68 -13.61 0.35
CA ASN A 116 -17.37 -14.87 0.07
C ASN A 116 -17.28 -15.34 -1.39
N ARG A 117 -16.53 -14.62 -2.24
CA ARG A 117 -16.44 -14.86 -3.69
C ARG A 117 -17.82 -14.99 -4.33
N THR A 118 -18.75 -14.12 -3.94
CA THR A 118 -20.08 -14.09 -4.55
C THR A 118 -19.96 -13.50 -5.96
N PRO A 119 -20.43 -14.20 -7.01
CA PRO A 119 -20.36 -13.66 -8.36
C PRO A 119 -21.19 -12.37 -8.43
N TRP A 120 -20.58 -11.29 -8.92
CA TRP A 120 -21.25 -10.01 -9.14
C TRP A 120 -21.70 -9.87 -10.59
N GLY A 121 -20.79 -10.16 -11.53
CA GLY A 121 -21.07 -10.02 -12.96
C GLY A 121 -19.82 -9.73 -13.76
N THR A 122 -19.99 -9.44 -15.05
CA THR A 122 -18.89 -9.07 -15.93
C THR A 122 -18.38 -7.67 -15.61
N VAL A 123 -17.08 -7.57 -15.37
CA VAL A 123 -16.33 -6.32 -15.29
C VAL A 123 -15.79 -5.99 -16.67
N ASP A 124 -15.83 -4.70 -17.00
CA ASP A 124 -15.18 -4.10 -18.17
C ASP A 124 -14.29 -2.96 -17.68
N CYS A 125 -12.99 -3.07 -17.91
CA CYS A 125 -11.98 -2.12 -17.45
C CYS A 125 -11.97 -0.81 -18.24
N SER A 126 -12.75 -0.70 -19.33
CA SER A 126 -13.04 0.58 -19.96
C SER A 126 -14.13 1.37 -19.21
N ARG A 127 -14.94 0.68 -18.40
CA ARG A 127 -16.07 1.25 -17.65
C ARG A 127 -15.76 1.46 -16.16
N TYR A 128 -14.98 0.55 -15.58
CA TYR A 128 -14.61 0.60 -14.16
C TYR A 128 -13.09 0.74 -14.00
N PRO A 129 -12.60 1.50 -13.00
CA PRO A 129 -11.19 1.53 -12.67
C PRO A 129 -10.68 0.14 -12.28
N CYS A 130 -9.76 -0.42 -13.07
CA CYS A 130 -9.12 -1.69 -12.80
C CYS A 130 -7.74 -1.52 -12.14
N SER A 131 -7.34 -2.53 -11.37
CA SER A 131 -6.07 -2.54 -10.63
C SER A 131 -5.59 -3.97 -10.39
N MET A 132 -4.28 -4.13 -10.21
CA MET A 132 -3.70 -5.34 -9.65
C MET A 132 -3.77 -5.25 -8.12
N GLY A 133 -4.59 -6.09 -7.50
CA GLY A 133 -4.77 -6.16 -6.06
C GLY A 133 -3.87 -7.23 -5.44
N VAL A 134 -3.28 -6.91 -4.30
CA VAL A 134 -2.56 -7.85 -3.43
C VAL A 134 -3.12 -7.69 -2.02
N ALA A 135 -3.52 -8.78 -1.39
CA ALA A 135 -4.09 -8.78 -0.05
C ALA A 135 -3.50 -9.90 0.79
N ASN A 136 -3.49 -9.75 2.11
CA ASN A 136 -3.25 -10.90 2.98
C ASN A 136 -4.46 -11.84 3.00
N GLN A 137 -4.28 -13.08 3.45
CA GLN A 137 -5.37 -14.07 3.46
C GLN A 137 -6.57 -13.68 4.34
N ALA A 138 -6.32 -12.89 5.39
CA ALA A 138 -7.37 -12.36 6.26
C ALA A 138 -8.17 -11.21 5.63
N LEU A 139 -7.72 -10.68 4.48
CA LEU A 139 -8.29 -9.51 3.80
C LEU A 139 -8.37 -8.26 4.70
N THR A 140 -7.45 -8.15 5.65
CA THR A 140 -7.35 -7.01 6.59
C THR A 140 -6.35 -5.97 6.11
N ALA A 141 -5.45 -6.33 5.20
CA ALA A 141 -4.50 -5.43 4.57
C ALA A 141 -4.47 -5.68 3.05
N MET A 142 -4.48 -4.60 2.27
CA MET A 142 -4.44 -4.66 0.82
C MET A 142 -3.54 -3.57 0.24
N ALA A 143 -2.91 -3.88 -0.88
CA ALA A 143 -2.24 -2.95 -1.77
C ALA A 143 -2.84 -3.06 -3.16
N ILE A 144 -2.95 -1.93 -3.85
CA ILE A 144 -3.49 -1.86 -5.22
C ILE A 144 -2.50 -1.12 -6.13
N ALA A 145 -2.33 -1.63 -7.34
CA ALA A 145 -1.61 -0.95 -8.41
C ALA A 145 -2.60 -0.67 -9.56
N PRO A 146 -3.03 0.60 -9.77
CA PRO A 146 -3.94 0.94 -10.85
C PRO A 146 -3.39 0.54 -12.22
N ILE A 147 -4.26 0.06 -13.10
CA ILE A 147 -3.92 -0.25 -14.48
C ILE A 147 -4.94 0.33 -15.47
N SER A 148 -4.52 0.61 -16.70
CA SER A 148 -5.40 1.07 -17.77
C SER A 148 -5.03 0.48 -19.14
N PHE A 149 -6.05 0.30 -19.96
CA PHE A 149 -5.95 -0.29 -21.30
C PHE A 149 -6.03 0.80 -22.38
N LYS A 150 -5.58 0.47 -23.60
CA LYS A 150 -5.72 1.31 -24.80
C LYS A 150 -7.13 1.26 -25.37
#